data_AF-A0AAD7XM82-F1
#
_entry.id   AF-A0AAD7XM82-F1
#
_cell.length_a   1.000
_cell.length_b   1.000
_cell.length_c   1.000
_cell.angle_alpha   90.00
_cell.angle_beta   90.00
_cell.angle_gamma   90.00
#
_symmetry.space_group_name_H-M   'P 1'
#
loop_
_entity.id
_entity.type
_entity.pdbx_description
1 polymer ?
#
loop_
_entity_poly.entity_id
_entity_poly.type
_entity_poly.pdbx_seq_one_letter_code
_entity_poly.pdbx_strand_id
1 'polypeptide(L)'
;MMSSSGEEPVVEDVTEGEVDAEGFRTLMEGVKYKEIVAGSGPQAEYKQAVIASWEGVLAADGTVFERGNRKMLRVGDGDAPPGLELGLRQLQNGTKCIVRASSRFAWGETGRPASDDEGTLAVPPDADIEWRIEAHRLWYKEADDAMTPQDQLVDARNKKVLGNEHFHHENWKKAASNYQEILKGLNVWNFDEGTDDRHEAETIYVDCGNNVVFALIKLDEWLKAERAVCDVLTVAPANKKALYRATQVALHLSKWQEAHAALTIALDKWPNSKEFRDLYDTLREHKRKYKERKAKMSAKMSKELFSVQDPPPADAAAVPPSSSPPQDDAQPRRCSVQ
;
A
#
# COMPACT_ATOMS: atom_id res chain seq x y z
N MET A 1 -60.03 -16.14 -6.87
CA MET A 1 -58.69 -15.75 -6.42
C MET A 1 -57.71 -16.45 -7.33
N MET A 2 -57.02 -15.67 -8.16
CA MET A 2 -56.20 -16.14 -9.27
C MET A 2 -54.88 -16.72 -8.76
N SER A 3 -54.59 -17.95 -9.17
CA SER A 3 -53.31 -18.61 -8.97
C SER A 3 -52.26 -17.95 -9.86
N SER A 4 -51.32 -17.23 -9.25
CA SER A 4 -50.14 -16.67 -9.90
C SER A 4 -49.03 -17.72 -9.90
N SER A 5 -48.91 -18.45 -11.00
CA SER A 5 -47.69 -19.22 -11.33
C SER A 5 -46.59 -18.21 -11.68
N GLY A 6 -45.68 -17.95 -10.75
CA GLY A 6 -44.45 -17.23 -11.03
C GLY A 6 -43.52 -18.15 -11.82
N GLU A 7 -43.28 -17.82 -13.09
CA GLU A 7 -42.16 -18.36 -13.85
C GLU A 7 -40.86 -17.92 -13.16
N GLU A 8 -40.04 -18.90 -12.77
CA GLU A 8 -38.65 -18.64 -12.40
C GLU A 8 -37.90 -18.10 -13.63
N PRO A 9 -37.03 -17.10 -13.47
CA PRO A 9 -36.26 -16.58 -14.58
C PRO A 9 -35.31 -17.67 -15.07
N VAL A 10 -35.51 -18.07 -16.33
CA VAL A 10 -34.58 -18.91 -17.09
C VAL A 10 -33.22 -18.21 -17.07
N VAL A 11 -32.25 -18.83 -16.42
CA VAL A 11 -30.84 -18.47 -16.53
C VAL A 11 -30.47 -18.65 -18.00
N GLU A 12 -30.27 -17.56 -18.72
CA GLU A 12 -29.76 -17.59 -20.09
C GLU A 12 -28.38 -18.23 -20.06
N ASP A 13 -28.29 -19.41 -20.67
CA ASP A 13 -27.08 -20.14 -20.93
C ASP A 13 -26.09 -19.19 -21.61
N VAL A 14 -24.92 -18.97 -20.99
CA VAL A 14 -23.87 -18.11 -21.55
C VAL A 14 -23.40 -18.79 -22.82
N THR A 15 -23.83 -18.25 -23.97
CA THR A 15 -23.51 -18.79 -25.30
C THR A 15 -22.01 -19.08 -25.39
N GLU A 16 -21.66 -20.36 -25.54
CA GLU A 16 -20.34 -20.79 -25.96
C GLU A 16 -19.99 -20.03 -27.25
N GLY A 17 -19.15 -19.00 -27.14
CA GLY A 17 -18.78 -18.16 -28.27
C GLY A 17 -18.20 -18.99 -29.41
N GLU A 18 -18.45 -18.57 -30.66
CA GLU A 18 -17.93 -19.25 -31.85
C GLU A 18 -16.44 -19.56 -31.70
N VAL A 19 -16.11 -20.85 -31.85
CA VAL A 19 -14.75 -21.36 -31.80
C VAL A 19 -14.20 -21.35 -33.22
N ASP A 20 -13.02 -20.77 -33.41
CA ASP A 20 -12.37 -20.74 -34.73
C ASP A 20 -11.78 -22.10 -35.13
N ALA A 21 -11.30 -22.20 -36.38
CA ALA A 21 -10.74 -23.44 -36.92
C ALA A 21 -9.51 -23.97 -36.16
N GLU A 22 -8.83 -23.12 -35.38
CA GLU A 22 -7.71 -23.49 -34.53
C GLU A 22 -8.15 -23.90 -33.11
N GLY A 23 -9.44 -23.84 -32.80
CA GLY A 23 -9.99 -24.19 -31.49
C GLY A 23 -9.99 -23.03 -30.49
N PHE A 24 -9.83 -21.78 -30.93
CA PHE A 24 -9.88 -20.62 -30.04
C PHE A 24 -11.27 -19.99 -30.01
N ARG A 25 -11.77 -19.70 -28.80
CA ARG A 25 -12.88 -18.78 -28.60
C ARG A 25 -12.38 -17.37 -28.39
N THR A 26 -13.15 -16.38 -28.83
CA THR A 26 -12.84 -14.97 -28.60
C THR A 26 -13.35 -14.55 -27.22
N LEU A 27 -12.47 -14.16 -26.30
CA LEU A 27 -12.87 -13.59 -25.00
C LEU A 27 -13.28 -12.13 -25.15
N MET A 28 -12.55 -11.40 -26.00
CA MET A 28 -12.79 -10.02 -26.39
C MET A 28 -12.08 -9.81 -27.72
N GLU A 29 -12.48 -8.83 -28.52
CA GLU A 29 -11.74 -8.47 -29.73
C GLU A 29 -10.25 -8.27 -29.39
N GLY A 30 -9.37 -9.02 -30.05
CA GLY A 30 -7.93 -8.99 -29.79
C GLY A 30 -7.43 -9.87 -28.64
N VAL A 31 -8.28 -10.66 -27.98
CA VAL A 31 -7.91 -11.69 -27.00
C VAL A 31 -8.66 -12.99 -27.25
N LYS A 32 -7.91 -14.05 -27.51
CA LYS A 32 -8.42 -15.39 -27.79
C LYS A 32 -7.98 -16.38 -26.71
N TYR A 33 -8.82 -17.35 -26.42
CA TYR A 33 -8.59 -18.41 -25.43
C TYR A 33 -8.83 -19.78 -26.05
N LYS A 34 -7.95 -20.72 -25.75
CA LYS A 34 -8.11 -22.13 -26.09
C LYS A 34 -7.79 -22.98 -24.88
N GLU A 35 -8.77 -23.77 -24.45
CA GLU A 35 -8.54 -24.78 -23.43
C GLU A 35 -7.85 -26.00 -24.06
N ILE A 36 -6.81 -26.51 -23.39
CA ILE A 36 -6.06 -27.70 -23.79
C ILE A 36 -6.41 -28.86 -22.87
N VAL A 37 -6.53 -28.60 -21.58
CA VAL A 37 -6.98 -29.56 -20.57
C VAL A 37 -8.01 -28.86 -19.72
N ALA A 38 -9.22 -29.42 -19.68
CA ALA A 38 -10.29 -28.95 -18.80
C ALA A 38 -9.88 -29.12 -17.34
N GLY A 39 -10.16 -28.10 -16.53
CA GLY A 39 -9.97 -28.18 -15.10
C GLY A 39 -11.20 -28.77 -14.40
N SER A 40 -11.24 -28.62 -13.08
CA SER A 40 -12.37 -29.04 -12.28
C SER A 40 -12.70 -28.02 -11.19
N GLY A 41 -13.98 -28.00 -10.79
CA GLY A 41 -14.50 -27.05 -9.80
C GLY A 41 -14.91 -25.70 -10.41
N PRO A 42 -15.16 -24.69 -9.56
CA PRO A 42 -15.53 -23.37 -10.02
C PRO A 42 -14.48 -22.73 -10.94
N GLN A 43 -14.93 -21.87 -11.84
CA GLN A 43 -14.06 -20.98 -12.59
C GLN A 43 -13.53 -19.86 -11.68
N ALA A 44 -12.35 -19.33 -12.00
CA ALA A 44 -11.71 -18.26 -11.25
C ALA A 44 -12.56 -16.97 -11.18
N GLU A 45 -12.81 -16.48 -9.98
CA GLU A 45 -13.55 -15.26 -9.68
C GLU A 45 -12.64 -14.04 -9.53
N TYR A 46 -13.23 -12.84 -9.60
CA TYR A 46 -12.53 -11.59 -9.29
C TYR A 46 -12.03 -11.58 -7.84
N LYS A 47 -10.80 -11.08 -7.63
CA LYS A 47 -10.06 -11.11 -6.36
C LYS A 47 -9.68 -12.51 -5.86
N GLN A 48 -9.90 -13.56 -6.65
CA GLN A 48 -9.46 -14.89 -6.30
C GLN A 48 -7.96 -15.05 -6.55
N ALA A 49 -7.28 -15.71 -5.61
CA ALA A 49 -5.90 -16.11 -5.77
C ALA A 49 -5.79 -17.39 -6.61
N VAL A 50 -4.85 -17.41 -7.55
CA VAL A 50 -4.56 -18.51 -8.46
C VAL A 50 -3.07 -18.79 -8.45
N ILE A 51 -2.64 -20.01 -8.10
CA ILE A 51 -1.30 -20.48 -8.46
C ILE A 51 -1.35 -20.98 -9.90
N ALA A 52 -0.60 -20.31 -10.76
CA ALA A 52 -0.40 -20.72 -12.14
C ALA A 52 1.09 -20.82 -12.48
N SER A 53 1.41 -21.68 -13.43
CA SER A 53 2.66 -21.60 -14.19
C SER A 53 2.33 -21.12 -15.59
N TRP A 54 3.25 -20.39 -16.22
CA TRP A 54 3.08 -19.99 -17.61
C TRP A 54 4.40 -19.89 -18.35
N GLU A 55 4.30 -19.96 -19.67
CA GLU A 55 5.34 -19.57 -20.61
C GLU A 55 4.76 -18.48 -21.52
N GLY A 56 5.39 -17.29 -21.52
CA GLY A 56 5.05 -16.20 -22.42
C GLY A 56 5.96 -16.21 -23.64
N VAL A 57 5.37 -16.20 -24.83
CA VAL A 57 6.09 -16.21 -26.11
C VAL A 57 5.61 -15.08 -27.02
N LEU A 58 6.51 -14.57 -27.86
CA LEU A 58 6.16 -13.66 -28.94
C LEU A 58 5.39 -14.44 -30.02
N ALA A 59 4.24 -13.92 -30.45
CA ALA A 59 3.42 -14.60 -31.46
C ALA A 59 4.09 -14.67 -32.85
N ALA A 60 5.01 -13.73 -33.13
CA ALA A 60 5.66 -13.61 -34.44
C ALA A 60 6.65 -14.74 -34.73
N ASP A 61 7.42 -15.19 -33.73
CA ASP A 61 8.54 -16.12 -33.92
C ASP A 61 8.62 -17.23 -32.84
N GLY A 62 7.75 -17.19 -31.82
CA GLY A 62 7.74 -18.14 -30.72
C GLY A 62 8.85 -17.93 -29.68
N THR A 63 9.59 -16.83 -29.73
CA THR A 63 10.63 -16.51 -28.76
C THR A 63 10.03 -16.42 -27.35
N VAL A 64 10.54 -17.24 -26.42
CA VAL A 64 10.12 -17.21 -25.01
C VAL A 64 10.75 -16.00 -24.34
N PHE A 65 9.93 -15.09 -23.82
CA PHE A 65 10.41 -13.89 -23.13
C PHE A 65 10.25 -13.97 -21.59
N GLU A 66 9.42 -14.87 -21.09
CA GLU A 66 9.17 -15.03 -19.66
C GLU A 66 8.64 -16.43 -19.32
N ARG A 67 8.99 -16.92 -18.13
CA ARG A 67 8.38 -18.11 -17.52
C ARG A 67 7.98 -17.82 -16.08
N GLY A 68 6.69 -18.01 -15.77
CA GLY A 68 6.21 -18.08 -14.41
C GLY A 68 6.19 -19.53 -13.94
N ASN A 69 6.86 -19.86 -12.84
CA ASN A 69 6.76 -21.18 -12.23
C ASN A 69 5.99 -21.09 -10.91
N ARG A 70 4.81 -21.72 -10.87
CA ARG A 70 3.89 -21.79 -9.72
C ARG A 70 3.78 -20.46 -8.99
N LYS A 71 3.67 -19.38 -9.76
CA LYS A 71 3.48 -18.03 -9.24
C LYS A 71 2.02 -17.88 -8.84
N MET A 72 1.83 -17.23 -7.70
CA MET A 72 0.51 -16.83 -7.24
C MET A 72 0.15 -15.51 -7.91
N LEU A 73 -1.05 -15.40 -8.46
CA LEU A 73 -1.61 -14.18 -9.03
C LEU A 73 -2.99 -13.96 -8.43
N ARG A 74 -3.39 -12.71 -8.24
CA ARG A 74 -4.75 -12.39 -7.83
C ARG A 74 -5.51 -11.74 -8.97
N VAL A 75 -6.61 -12.38 -9.36
CA VAL A 75 -7.40 -11.97 -10.52
C VAL A 75 -7.94 -10.56 -10.29
N GLY A 76 -7.57 -9.61 -11.16
CA GLY A 76 -8.05 -8.24 -11.10
C GLY A 76 -7.28 -7.29 -10.19
N ASP A 77 -6.14 -7.72 -9.64
CA ASP A 77 -5.24 -6.83 -8.89
C ASP A 77 -4.25 -6.09 -9.81
N GLY A 78 -4.22 -6.40 -11.11
CA GLY A 78 -3.26 -5.81 -12.05
C GLY A 78 -1.84 -6.36 -11.88
N ASP A 79 -1.73 -7.56 -11.33
CA ASP A 79 -0.45 -8.27 -11.15
C ASP A 79 0.11 -8.79 -12.48
N ALA A 80 -0.74 -8.91 -13.51
CA ALA A 80 -0.43 -9.39 -14.85
C ALA A 80 -0.96 -8.43 -15.94
N PRO A 81 -0.43 -8.49 -17.17
CA PRO A 81 -0.99 -7.75 -18.30
C PRO A 81 -2.47 -8.11 -18.55
N PRO A 82 -3.28 -7.19 -19.11
CA PRO A 82 -4.72 -7.40 -19.28
C PRO A 82 -5.11 -8.70 -20.01
N GLY A 83 -4.37 -9.08 -21.05
CA GLY A 83 -4.62 -10.30 -21.82
C GLY A 83 -4.40 -11.56 -20.99
N LEU A 84 -3.32 -11.59 -20.19
CA LEU A 84 -3.06 -12.68 -19.25
C LEU A 84 -4.14 -12.72 -18.17
N GLU A 85 -4.54 -11.58 -17.60
CA GLU A 85 -5.63 -11.52 -16.61
C GLU A 85 -6.95 -12.09 -17.14
N LEU A 86 -7.33 -11.77 -18.38
CA LEU A 86 -8.52 -12.33 -19.01
C LEU A 86 -8.43 -13.84 -19.14
N GLY A 87 -7.23 -14.36 -19.42
CA GLY A 87 -6.90 -15.78 -19.38
C GLY A 87 -7.07 -16.42 -18.00
N LEU A 88 -6.53 -15.77 -16.96
CA LEU A 88 -6.62 -16.26 -15.57
C LEU A 88 -8.07 -16.41 -15.12
N ARG A 89 -8.96 -15.51 -15.55
CA ARG A 89 -10.40 -15.59 -15.26
C ARG A 89 -11.08 -16.82 -15.84
N GLN A 90 -10.48 -17.50 -16.82
CA GLN A 90 -11.06 -18.70 -17.43
C GLN A 90 -10.62 -19.99 -16.73
N LEU A 91 -9.69 -19.91 -15.78
CA LEU A 91 -9.08 -21.10 -15.18
C LEU A 91 -10.02 -21.77 -14.19
N GLN A 92 -9.88 -23.09 -14.09
CA GLN A 92 -10.34 -23.95 -13.00
C GLN A 92 -9.13 -24.70 -12.44
N ASN A 93 -9.29 -25.48 -11.36
CA ASN A 93 -8.19 -26.29 -10.84
C ASN A 93 -7.70 -27.30 -11.89
N GLY A 94 -6.42 -27.26 -12.21
CA GLY A 94 -5.79 -28.17 -13.17
C GLY A 94 -5.93 -27.75 -14.63
N THR A 95 -6.61 -26.63 -14.94
CA THR A 95 -6.77 -26.15 -16.32
C THR A 95 -5.41 -25.94 -16.97
N LYS A 96 -5.25 -26.42 -18.21
CA LYS A 96 -4.17 -26.01 -19.10
C LYS A 96 -4.76 -25.30 -20.30
N CYS A 97 -4.28 -24.12 -20.62
CA CYS A 97 -4.84 -23.31 -21.70
C CYS A 97 -3.79 -22.49 -22.44
N ILE A 98 -4.19 -21.94 -23.58
CA ILE A 98 -3.43 -20.98 -24.38
C ILE A 98 -4.25 -19.70 -24.50
N VAL A 99 -3.59 -18.56 -24.28
CA VAL A 99 -4.19 -17.23 -24.43
C VAL A 99 -3.36 -16.45 -25.43
N ARG A 100 -4.00 -15.99 -26.51
CA ARG A 100 -3.38 -15.10 -27.50
C ARG A 100 -3.94 -13.71 -27.32
N ALA A 101 -3.07 -12.73 -27.21
CA ALA A 101 -3.45 -11.34 -27.01
C ALA A 101 -2.69 -10.43 -27.98
N SER A 102 -3.44 -9.52 -28.60
CA SER A 102 -2.87 -8.42 -29.36
C SER A 102 -2.08 -7.48 -28.44
N SER A 103 -1.12 -6.76 -29.00
CA SER A 103 -0.18 -5.89 -28.26
C SER A 103 -0.87 -4.97 -27.25
N ARG A 104 -2.04 -4.41 -27.57
CA ARG A 104 -2.83 -3.52 -26.69
C ARG A 104 -3.28 -4.14 -25.36
N PHE A 105 -3.39 -5.48 -25.29
CA PHE A 105 -3.69 -6.22 -24.06
C PHE A 105 -2.42 -6.80 -23.41
N ALA A 106 -1.25 -6.53 -23.98
CA ALA A 106 0.05 -6.85 -23.43
C ALA A 106 0.79 -5.56 -23.05
N TRP A 107 1.72 -5.09 -23.88
CA TRP A 107 2.56 -3.91 -23.62
C TRP A 107 2.47 -2.79 -24.68
N GLY A 108 1.57 -2.95 -25.67
CA GLY A 108 1.21 -1.95 -26.67
C GLY A 108 2.41 -1.39 -27.45
N GLU A 109 2.27 -0.14 -27.88
CA GLU A 109 3.26 0.60 -28.69
C GLU A 109 4.61 0.81 -27.98
N THR A 110 4.67 0.62 -26.66
CA THR A 110 5.92 0.82 -25.89
C THR A 110 6.72 -0.47 -25.77
N GLY A 111 6.06 -1.63 -25.73
CA GLY A 111 6.71 -2.89 -25.37
C GLY A 111 7.15 -2.91 -23.89
N ARG A 112 8.03 -3.86 -23.55
CA ARG A 112 8.59 -4.03 -22.21
C ARG A 112 10.10 -4.20 -22.30
N PRO A 113 10.93 -3.45 -21.55
CA PRO A 113 12.36 -3.72 -21.47
C PRO A 113 12.63 -5.09 -20.82
N ALA A 114 13.82 -5.64 -21.06
CA ALA A 114 14.31 -6.79 -20.31
C ALA A 114 14.53 -6.42 -18.83
N SER A 115 14.45 -7.40 -17.95
CA SER A 115 14.73 -7.25 -16.52
C SER A 115 15.56 -8.44 -16.06
N ASP A 116 16.84 -8.20 -15.75
CA ASP A 116 17.73 -9.23 -15.21
C ASP A 116 17.24 -9.72 -13.84
N ASP A 117 16.72 -8.80 -13.02
CA ASP A 117 16.18 -9.10 -11.68
C ASP A 117 14.95 -10.02 -11.74
N GLU A 118 14.05 -9.78 -12.71
CA GLU A 118 12.86 -10.62 -12.90
C GLU A 118 13.16 -11.85 -13.80
N GLY A 119 14.37 -11.94 -14.36
CA GLY A 119 14.77 -13.00 -15.30
C GLY A 119 13.97 -12.97 -16.60
N THR A 120 13.59 -11.78 -17.07
CA THR A 120 12.71 -11.61 -18.23
C THR A 120 13.39 -10.91 -19.40
N LEU A 121 13.05 -11.32 -20.63
CA LEU A 121 13.57 -10.70 -21.85
C LEU A 121 12.67 -9.55 -22.30
N ALA A 122 13.25 -8.71 -23.16
CA ALA A 122 12.53 -7.59 -23.76
C ALA A 122 11.37 -8.09 -24.64
N VAL A 123 10.25 -7.38 -24.55
CA VAL A 123 9.11 -7.51 -25.45
C VAL A 123 9.12 -6.30 -26.38
N PRO A 124 9.20 -6.48 -27.70
CA PRO A 124 9.20 -5.36 -28.65
C PRO A 124 7.91 -4.53 -28.59
N PRO A 125 7.96 -3.25 -29.02
CA PRO A 125 6.77 -2.47 -29.38
C PRO A 125 5.82 -3.25 -30.28
N ASP A 126 4.53 -3.11 -30.04
CA ASP A 126 3.44 -3.68 -30.83
C ASP A 126 3.49 -5.20 -30.99
N ALA A 127 4.17 -5.90 -30.08
CA ALA A 127 4.26 -7.35 -30.10
C ALA A 127 2.97 -8.00 -29.60
N ASP A 128 2.39 -8.86 -30.43
CA ASP A 128 1.36 -9.81 -30.03
C ASP A 128 1.97 -10.98 -29.24
N ILE A 129 1.24 -11.47 -28.24
CA ILE A 129 1.74 -12.39 -27.23
C ILE A 129 0.87 -13.63 -27.14
N GLU A 130 1.50 -14.78 -26.95
CA GLU A 130 0.84 -16.03 -26.55
C GLU A 130 1.34 -16.44 -25.16
N TRP A 131 0.41 -16.74 -24.25
CA TRP A 131 0.71 -17.38 -22.97
C TRP A 131 0.19 -18.81 -22.97
N ARG A 132 1.05 -19.74 -22.54
CA ARG A 132 0.68 -21.13 -22.27
C ARG A 132 0.61 -21.28 -20.76
N ILE A 133 -0.57 -21.55 -20.22
CA ILE A 133 -0.86 -21.44 -18.79
C ILE A 133 -1.25 -22.81 -18.25
N GLU A 134 -0.79 -23.12 -17.05
CA GLU A 134 -1.21 -24.27 -16.25
C GLU A 134 -1.63 -23.80 -14.85
N ALA A 135 -2.90 -23.95 -14.53
CA ALA A 135 -3.46 -23.69 -13.21
C ALA A 135 -3.15 -24.87 -12.29
N HIS A 136 -2.46 -24.61 -11.18
CA HIS A 136 -2.15 -25.64 -10.17
C HIS A 136 -3.18 -25.65 -9.06
N ARG A 137 -3.62 -24.46 -8.64
CA ARG A 137 -4.57 -24.30 -7.55
C ARG A 137 -5.27 -22.94 -7.63
N LEU A 138 -6.58 -22.94 -7.49
CA LEU A 138 -7.46 -21.82 -7.23
C LEU A 138 -7.92 -21.98 -5.79
N TRP A 139 -7.86 -20.91 -5.01
CA TRP A 139 -8.46 -20.90 -3.67
C TRP A 139 -9.90 -20.48 -3.80
N TYR A 140 -10.83 -21.43 -3.71
CA TYR A 140 -12.25 -21.13 -3.82
C TYR A 140 -12.75 -20.38 -2.60
N LYS A 141 -13.67 -19.45 -2.87
CA LYS A 141 -14.65 -18.96 -1.91
C LYS A 141 -15.87 -19.87 -2.06
N GLU A 142 -16.37 -20.47 -0.99
CA GLU A 142 -17.74 -21.00 -1.03
C GLU A 142 -18.70 -19.80 -1.04
N ALA A 143 -19.62 -19.77 -2.01
CA ALA A 143 -20.22 -18.54 -2.54
C ALA A 143 -21.04 -17.69 -1.55
N ASP A 144 -21.38 -18.18 -0.36
CA ASP A 144 -22.33 -17.50 0.54
C ASP A 144 -21.89 -17.28 1.99
N ASP A 145 -20.69 -17.70 2.41
CA ASP A 145 -20.23 -17.42 3.77
C ASP A 145 -19.33 -16.18 3.83
N ALA A 146 -19.61 -15.30 4.80
CA ALA A 146 -18.71 -14.22 5.16
C ALA A 146 -17.31 -14.80 5.39
N MET A 147 -16.27 -14.12 4.88
CA MET A 147 -14.88 -14.58 4.99
C MET A 147 -14.58 -14.99 6.44
N THR A 148 -14.40 -16.29 6.66
CA THR A 148 -14.15 -16.78 8.01
C THR A 148 -12.80 -16.23 8.48
N PRO A 149 -12.57 -16.07 9.79
CA PRO A 149 -11.24 -15.71 10.29
C PRO A 149 -10.15 -16.65 9.75
N GLN A 150 -10.45 -17.95 9.59
CA GLN A 150 -9.52 -18.93 9.02
C GLN A 150 -9.19 -18.62 7.55
N ASP A 151 -10.17 -18.24 6.74
CA ASP A 151 -9.95 -17.83 5.34
C ASP A 151 -9.11 -16.56 5.26
N GLN A 152 -9.32 -15.60 6.17
CA GLN A 152 -8.50 -14.39 6.29
C GLN A 152 -7.03 -14.74 6.52
N LEU A 153 -6.74 -15.72 7.37
CA LEU A 153 -5.37 -16.18 7.61
C LEU A 153 -4.74 -16.80 6.36
N VAL A 154 -5.48 -17.64 5.64
CA VAL A 154 -4.97 -18.26 4.41
C VAL A 154 -4.67 -17.22 3.35
N ASP A 155 -5.60 -16.28 3.11
CA ASP A 155 -5.38 -15.18 2.15
C ASP A 155 -4.20 -14.29 2.57
N ALA A 156 -4.12 -13.94 3.87
CA ALA A 156 -3.04 -13.13 4.40
C ALA A 156 -1.66 -13.80 4.24
N ARG A 157 -1.55 -15.12 4.46
CA ARG A 157 -0.30 -15.87 4.21
C ARG A 157 0.10 -15.80 2.74
N ASN A 158 -0.85 -16.06 1.84
CA ASN A 158 -0.61 -16.08 0.40
C ASN A 158 -0.18 -14.69 -0.11
N LYS A 159 -0.91 -13.65 0.28
CA LYS A 159 -0.61 -12.27 -0.11
C LYS A 159 0.68 -11.76 0.54
N LYS A 160 1.06 -12.23 1.74
CA LYS A 160 2.35 -11.92 2.36
C LYS A 160 3.52 -12.43 1.52
N VAL A 161 3.40 -13.62 0.92
CA VAL A 161 4.41 -14.14 -0.01
C VAL A 161 4.58 -13.22 -1.22
N LEU A 162 3.46 -12.73 -1.80
CA LEU A 162 3.50 -11.76 -2.91
C LEU A 162 4.15 -10.43 -2.52
N GLY A 163 3.77 -9.91 -1.35
CA GLY A 163 4.42 -8.71 -0.79
C GLY A 163 5.92 -8.90 -0.62
N ASN A 164 6.35 -10.06 -0.10
CA ASN A 164 7.77 -10.38 0.10
C ASN A 164 8.53 -10.48 -1.22
N GLU A 165 7.94 -11.08 -2.25
CA GLU A 165 8.56 -11.15 -3.59
C GLU A 165 8.85 -9.75 -4.12
N HIS A 166 7.87 -8.83 -4.09
CA HIS A 166 8.11 -7.45 -4.50
C HIS A 166 9.08 -6.71 -3.58
N PHE A 167 9.08 -7.03 -2.29
CA PHE A 167 10.01 -6.44 -1.32
C PHE A 167 11.46 -6.83 -1.60
N HIS A 168 11.71 -8.10 -1.97
CA HIS A 168 13.05 -8.58 -2.32
C HIS A 168 13.61 -7.95 -3.59
N HIS A 169 12.75 -7.62 -4.56
CA HIS A 169 13.12 -6.89 -5.78
C HIS A 169 13.07 -5.36 -5.62
N GLU A 170 13.04 -4.86 -4.38
CA GLU A 170 12.99 -3.42 -4.07
C GLU A 170 11.82 -2.65 -4.73
N ASN A 171 10.78 -3.36 -5.17
CA ASN A 171 9.57 -2.77 -5.72
C ASN A 171 8.66 -2.30 -4.57
N TRP A 172 9.12 -1.26 -3.86
CA TRP A 172 8.52 -0.77 -2.62
C TRP A 172 7.04 -0.42 -2.79
N LYS A 173 6.65 0.13 -3.94
CA LYS A 173 5.27 0.52 -4.21
C LYS A 173 4.34 -0.70 -4.28
N LYS A 174 4.70 -1.73 -5.06
CA LYS A 174 3.90 -2.96 -5.14
C LYS A 174 3.94 -3.76 -3.83
N ALA A 175 5.10 -3.80 -3.17
CA ALA A 175 5.24 -4.45 -1.87
C ALA A 175 4.30 -3.80 -0.83
N ALA A 176 4.34 -2.48 -0.69
CA ALA A 176 3.47 -1.74 0.22
C ALA A 176 1.99 -1.98 -0.08
N SER A 177 1.59 -1.96 -1.36
CA SER A 177 0.20 -2.22 -1.77
C SER A 177 -0.27 -3.61 -1.33
N ASN A 178 0.52 -4.66 -1.58
CA ASN A 178 0.18 -6.03 -1.21
C ASN A 178 0.00 -6.18 0.31
N TYR A 179 0.94 -5.65 1.11
CA TYR A 179 0.81 -5.72 2.55
C TYR A 179 -0.34 -4.86 3.09
N GLN A 180 -0.62 -3.69 2.52
CA GLN A 180 -1.74 -2.85 2.93
C GLN A 180 -3.09 -3.52 2.71
N GLU A 181 -3.24 -4.31 1.64
CA GLU A 181 -4.46 -5.10 1.44
C GLU A 181 -4.64 -6.15 2.54
N ILE A 182 -3.55 -6.81 2.96
CA ILE A 182 -3.59 -7.74 4.11
C ILE A 182 -4.07 -7.02 5.36
N LEU A 183 -3.49 -5.87 5.69
CA LEU A 183 -3.84 -5.13 6.91
C LEU A 183 -5.29 -4.60 6.89
N LYS A 184 -5.86 -4.35 5.71
CA LYS A 184 -7.27 -3.97 5.56
C LYS A 184 -8.22 -5.16 5.74
N GLY A 185 -7.82 -6.35 5.29
CA GLY A 185 -8.65 -7.57 5.33
C GLY A 185 -8.52 -8.38 6.63
N LEU A 186 -7.34 -8.36 7.26
CA LEU A 186 -7.03 -9.15 8.44
C LEU A 186 -7.32 -8.34 9.72
N ASN A 187 -8.48 -8.57 10.32
CA ASN A 187 -8.80 -8.03 11.64
C ASN A 187 -8.40 -9.04 12.72
N VAL A 188 -7.27 -8.79 13.39
CA VAL A 188 -6.76 -9.66 14.46
C VAL A 188 -7.80 -9.85 15.58
N TRP A 189 -8.66 -8.86 15.84
CA TRP A 189 -9.71 -8.88 16.89
C TRP A 189 -10.90 -9.78 16.57
N ASN A 190 -10.94 -10.39 15.38
CA ASN A 190 -11.93 -11.41 15.05
C ASN A 190 -11.55 -12.81 15.57
N PHE A 191 -10.32 -12.98 16.08
CA PHE A 191 -9.83 -14.26 16.60
C PHE A 191 -9.84 -14.24 18.14
N ASP A 192 -10.24 -15.36 18.74
CA ASP A 192 -10.30 -15.51 20.19
C ASP A 192 -8.91 -15.37 20.83
N GLU A 193 -8.85 -14.61 21.92
CA GLU A 193 -7.60 -14.33 22.63
C GLU A 193 -6.94 -15.63 23.14
N GLY A 194 -5.62 -15.75 22.95
CA GLY A 194 -4.85 -16.92 23.38
C GLY A 194 -4.87 -18.13 22.44
N THR A 195 -5.62 -18.08 21.33
CA THR A 195 -5.62 -19.16 20.31
C THR A 195 -4.41 -19.09 19.39
N ASP A 196 -4.00 -20.23 18.81
CA ASP A 196 -2.91 -20.27 17.82
C ASP A 196 -3.23 -19.37 16.60
N ASP A 197 -4.49 -19.39 16.14
CA ASP A 197 -4.97 -18.54 15.05
C ASP A 197 -4.82 -17.05 15.37
N ARG A 198 -5.14 -16.62 16.60
CA ARG A 198 -4.94 -15.23 17.05
C ARG A 198 -3.48 -14.83 17.04
N HIS A 199 -2.59 -15.67 17.60
CA HIS A 199 -1.15 -15.39 17.63
C HIS A 199 -0.57 -15.31 16.22
N GLU A 200 -1.05 -16.15 15.31
CA GLU A 200 -0.65 -16.12 13.91
C GLU A 200 -1.15 -14.86 13.19
N ALA A 201 -2.42 -14.48 13.39
CA ALA A 201 -2.99 -13.27 12.82
C ALA A 201 -2.20 -12.03 13.25
N GLU A 202 -1.88 -11.92 14.54
CA GLU A 202 -1.03 -10.86 15.07
C GLU A 202 0.37 -10.87 14.46
N THR A 203 0.98 -12.05 14.33
CA THR A 203 2.31 -12.20 13.73
C THR A 203 2.32 -11.73 12.28
N ILE A 204 1.33 -12.16 11.48
CA ILE A 204 1.19 -11.74 10.08
C ILE A 204 0.94 -10.23 10.00
N TYR A 205 0.01 -9.70 10.79
CA TYR A 205 -0.32 -8.28 10.81
C TYR A 205 0.91 -7.42 11.16
N VAL A 206 1.61 -7.79 12.23
CA VAL A 206 2.78 -7.05 12.72
C VAL A 206 3.93 -7.12 11.73
N ASP A 207 4.19 -8.26 11.09
CA ASP A 207 5.22 -8.41 10.06
C ASP A 207 4.91 -7.56 8.82
N CYS A 208 3.70 -7.70 8.29
CA CYS A 208 3.25 -6.97 7.10
C CYS A 208 3.24 -5.46 7.35
N GLY A 209 2.69 -4.99 8.47
CA GLY A 209 2.69 -3.57 8.82
C GLY A 209 4.09 -3.01 9.01
N ASN A 210 5.00 -3.78 9.61
CA ASN A 210 6.42 -3.41 9.68
C ASN A 210 7.06 -3.25 8.29
N ASN A 211 6.73 -4.13 7.34
CA ASN A 211 7.21 -4.04 5.97
C ASN A 211 6.59 -2.86 5.20
N VAL A 212 5.30 -2.55 5.43
CA VAL A 212 4.66 -1.33 4.91
C VAL A 212 5.40 -0.09 5.38
N VAL A 213 5.67 0.03 6.68
CA VAL A 213 6.39 1.19 7.24
C VAL A 213 7.75 1.34 6.58
N PHE A 214 8.50 0.24 6.40
CA PHE A 214 9.79 0.28 5.73
C PHE A 214 9.68 0.71 4.26
N ALA A 215 8.76 0.12 3.50
CA ALA A 215 8.54 0.47 2.09
C ALA A 215 8.12 1.94 1.94
N LEU A 216 7.26 2.46 2.82
CA LEU A 216 6.84 3.86 2.82
C LEU A 216 8.01 4.81 3.15
N ILE A 217 8.90 4.43 4.08
CA ILE A 217 10.14 5.16 4.33
C ILE A 217 11.02 5.20 3.07
N LYS A 218 11.15 4.08 2.35
CA LYS A 218 11.92 4.01 1.09
C LYS A 218 11.32 4.86 -0.04
N LEU A 219 10.01 5.11 0.01
CA LEU A 219 9.27 5.96 -0.92
C LEU A 219 9.17 7.42 -0.46
N ASP A 220 9.84 7.80 0.64
CA ASP A 220 9.74 9.12 1.28
C ASP A 220 8.30 9.53 1.68
N GLU A 221 7.41 8.56 1.89
CA GLU A 221 6.03 8.79 2.32
C GLU A 221 5.88 8.79 3.85
N TRP A 222 6.64 9.66 4.52
CA TRP A 222 6.83 9.67 5.98
C TRP A 222 5.54 9.81 6.80
N LEU A 223 4.56 10.61 6.33
CA LEU A 223 3.27 10.75 7.01
C LEU A 223 2.41 9.48 6.94
N LYS A 224 2.52 8.71 5.86
CA LYS A 224 1.83 7.41 5.76
C LYS A 224 2.54 6.36 6.62
N ALA A 225 3.88 6.39 6.65
CA ALA A 225 4.68 5.53 7.51
C ALA A 225 4.36 5.73 9.00
N GLU A 226 4.11 6.97 9.42
CA GLU A 226 3.68 7.28 10.79
C GLU A 226 2.37 6.60 11.15
N ARG A 227 1.34 6.72 10.31
CA ARG A 227 0.04 6.07 10.57
C ARG A 227 0.20 4.56 10.66
N ALA A 228 0.89 3.97 9.69
CA ALA A 228 1.09 2.53 9.63
C ALA A 228 1.86 2.00 10.86
N VAL A 229 2.85 2.72 11.39
CA VAL A 229 3.59 2.26 12.58
C VAL A 229 2.76 2.40 13.86
N CYS A 230 1.89 3.40 13.96
CA CYS A 230 0.93 3.51 15.06
C CYS A 230 -0.07 2.33 15.07
N ASP A 231 -0.58 1.93 13.90
CA ASP A 231 -1.46 0.77 13.77
C ASP A 231 -0.77 -0.52 14.23
N VAL A 232 0.49 -0.74 13.80
CA VAL A 232 1.30 -1.88 14.25
C VAL A 232 1.51 -1.88 15.77
N LEU A 233 1.80 -0.72 16.35
CA LEU A 233 2.01 -0.59 17.80
C LEU A 233 0.71 -0.72 18.62
N THR A 234 -0.46 -0.60 17.99
CA THR A 234 -1.75 -0.89 18.65
C THR A 234 -1.93 -2.38 18.86
N VAL A 235 -1.46 -3.21 17.92
CA VAL A 235 -1.49 -4.68 18.02
C VAL A 235 -0.30 -5.20 18.84
N ALA A 236 0.91 -4.66 18.63
CA ALA A 236 2.12 -5.09 19.33
C ALA A 236 2.90 -3.88 19.91
N PRO A 237 2.48 -3.32 21.06
CA PRO A 237 3.05 -2.11 21.65
C PRO A 237 4.54 -2.21 21.96
N ALA A 238 5.02 -3.41 22.25
CA ALA A 238 6.40 -3.70 22.60
C ALA A 238 7.12 -4.50 21.52
N ASN A 239 6.81 -4.28 20.23
CA ASN A 239 7.53 -4.85 19.09
C ASN A 239 8.81 -4.07 18.79
N LYS A 240 9.97 -4.74 18.81
CA LYS A 240 11.29 -4.10 18.67
C LYS A 240 11.43 -3.34 17.34
N LYS A 241 11.01 -3.95 16.22
CA LYS A 241 11.13 -3.35 14.88
C LYS A 241 10.21 -2.15 14.72
N ALA A 242 8.97 -2.25 15.23
CA ALA A 242 7.99 -1.17 15.16
C ALA A 242 8.44 0.04 16.00
N LEU A 243 8.91 -0.16 17.23
CA LEU A 243 9.43 0.93 18.08
C LEU A 243 10.64 1.63 17.47
N TYR A 244 11.54 0.88 16.85
CA TYR A 244 12.69 1.42 16.14
C TYR A 244 12.24 2.31 14.97
N ARG A 245 11.37 1.79 14.11
CA ARG A 245 10.83 2.53 12.97
C ARG A 245 9.97 3.73 13.38
N ALA A 246 9.17 3.60 14.44
CA ALA A 246 8.39 4.70 14.99
C ALA A 246 9.29 5.85 15.44
N THR A 247 10.40 5.52 16.12
CA THR A 247 11.40 6.52 16.51
C THR A 247 12.03 7.18 15.29
N GLN A 248 12.41 6.42 14.26
CA GLN A 248 12.99 6.96 13.03
C GLN A 248 12.02 7.92 12.32
N VAL A 249 10.75 7.50 12.14
CA VAL A 249 9.71 8.31 11.50
C VAL A 249 9.43 9.57 12.31
N ALA A 250 9.29 9.45 13.63
CA ALA A 250 9.05 10.59 14.50
C ALA A 250 10.23 11.58 14.52
N LEU A 251 11.47 11.09 14.49
CA LEU A 251 12.65 11.96 14.35
C LEU A 251 12.68 12.70 13.03
N HIS A 252 12.37 12.01 11.91
CA HIS A 252 12.29 12.62 10.60
C HIS A 252 11.22 13.73 10.55
N LEU A 253 10.04 13.45 11.10
CA LEU A 253 8.92 14.39 11.16
C LEU A 253 9.06 15.46 12.25
N SER A 254 10.19 15.49 12.97
CA SER A 254 10.40 16.41 14.10
C SER A 254 9.29 16.32 15.16
N LYS A 255 8.86 15.10 15.47
CA LYS A 255 7.88 14.71 16.50
C LYS A 255 8.60 14.11 17.71
N TRP A 256 9.18 15.01 18.47
CA TRP A 256 10.18 14.75 19.49
C TRP A 256 9.66 14.05 20.73
N GLN A 257 8.39 14.28 21.05
CA GLN A 257 7.74 13.71 22.24
C GLN A 257 7.40 12.25 21.96
N GLU A 258 6.90 11.97 20.77
CA GLU A 258 6.57 10.65 20.24
C GLU A 258 7.84 9.80 20.09
N ALA A 259 8.91 10.36 19.52
CA ALA A 259 10.21 9.69 19.47
C ALA A 259 10.75 9.34 20.87
N HIS A 260 10.61 10.25 21.85
CA HIS A 260 11.02 9.98 23.21
C HIS A 260 10.18 8.89 23.88
N ALA A 261 8.86 8.90 23.68
CA ALA A 261 7.96 7.89 24.22
C ALA A 261 8.29 6.49 23.68
N ALA A 262 8.46 6.36 22.36
CA ALA A 262 8.86 5.09 21.73
C ALA A 262 10.23 4.60 22.24
N LEU A 263 11.22 5.49 22.37
CA LEU A 263 12.54 5.15 22.92
C LEU A 263 12.49 4.74 24.40
N THR A 264 11.59 5.35 25.18
CA THR A 264 11.42 5.01 26.60
C THR A 264 10.94 3.56 26.74
N ILE A 265 9.90 3.18 25.99
CA ILE A 265 9.39 1.80 25.96
C ILE A 265 10.48 0.83 25.45
N ALA A 266 11.20 1.23 24.41
CA ALA A 266 12.25 0.40 23.83
C ALA A 266 13.44 0.17 24.76
N LEU A 267 13.93 1.19 25.46
CA LEU A 267 15.08 1.09 26.36
C LEU A 267 14.72 0.47 27.72
N ASP A 268 13.46 0.56 28.15
CA ASP A 268 12.96 -0.21 29.29
C ASP A 268 13.06 -1.73 29.02
N LYS A 269 12.62 -2.16 27.82
CA LYS A 269 12.63 -3.58 27.44
C LYS A 269 13.99 -4.08 26.93
N TRP A 270 14.76 -3.23 26.27
CA TRP A 270 16.09 -3.55 25.73
C TRP A 270 17.15 -2.50 26.12
N PRO A 271 17.52 -2.44 27.41
CA PRO A 271 18.42 -1.40 27.94
C PRO A 271 19.82 -1.42 27.31
N ASN A 272 20.25 -2.60 26.84
CA ASN A 272 21.57 -2.79 26.23
C ASN A 272 21.60 -2.67 24.70
N SER A 273 20.48 -2.27 24.08
CA SER A 273 20.35 -2.13 22.63
C SER A 273 21.17 -0.94 22.11
N LYS A 274 22.21 -1.21 21.31
CA LYS A 274 23.00 -0.14 20.69
C LYS A 274 22.14 0.69 19.74
N GLU A 275 21.26 0.05 18.98
CA GLU A 275 20.45 0.73 17.96
C GLU A 275 19.49 1.76 18.57
N PHE A 276 18.95 1.49 19.76
CA PHE A 276 18.11 2.47 20.47
C PHE A 276 18.91 3.57 21.14
N ARG A 277 20.12 3.28 21.65
CA ARG A 277 21.01 4.31 22.18
C ARG A 277 21.44 5.31 21.10
N ASP A 278 21.80 4.83 19.92
CA ASP A 278 22.17 5.68 18.79
C ASP A 278 21.00 6.62 18.38
N LEU A 279 19.76 6.11 18.37
CA LEU A 279 18.57 6.92 18.12
C LEU A 279 18.29 7.94 19.24
N TYR A 280 18.55 7.57 20.49
CA TYR A 280 18.40 8.48 21.63
C TYR A 280 19.42 9.64 21.57
N ASP A 281 20.67 9.36 21.20
CA ASP A 281 21.68 10.39 21.01
C ASP A 281 21.32 11.32 19.84
N THR A 282 20.77 10.77 18.76
CA THR A 282 20.23 11.55 17.64
C THR A 282 19.10 12.49 18.08
N LEU A 283 18.15 12.00 18.88
CA LEU A 283 17.08 12.82 19.45
C LEU A 283 17.64 13.97 20.31
N ARG A 284 18.62 13.68 21.17
CA ARG A 284 19.26 14.67 22.04
C ARG A 284 19.97 15.74 21.23
N GLU A 285 20.68 15.35 20.19
CA GLU A 285 21.42 16.25 19.31
C GLU A 285 20.48 17.16 18.51
N HIS A 286 19.38 16.61 17.98
CA HIS A 286 18.34 17.43 17.37
C HIS A 286 17.84 18.49 18.39
N LYS A 287 17.60 18.12 19.66
CA LYS A 287 16.94 19.00 20.65
C LYS A 287 17.86 20.15 20.98
N ARG A 288 19.15 19.84 21.13
CA ARG A 288 20.22 20.81 21.33
C ARG A 288 20.28 21.80 20.16
N LYS A 289 20.36 21.30 18.92
CA LYS A 289 20.40 22.16 17.71
C LYS A 289 19.17 23.06 17.59
N TYR A 290 17.97 22.56 17.89
CA TYR A 290 16.75 23.36 17.88
C TYR A 290 16.80 24.48 18.94
N LYS A 291 17.20 24.16 20.18
CA LYS A 291 17.35 25.15 21.26
C LYS A 291 18.39 26.22 20.89
N GLU A 292 19.51 25.83 20.30
CA GLU A 292 20.55 26.77 19.84
C GLU A 292 20.06 27.67 18.72
N ARG A 293 19.36 27.13 17.71
CA ARG A 293 18.75 27.92 16.64
C ARG A 293 17.72 28.91 17.18
N LYS A 294 16.85 28.47 18.10
CA LYS A 294 15.86 29.34 18.76
C LYS A 294 16.53 30.45 19.57
N ALA A 295 17.59 30.14 20.33
CA ALA A 295 18.35 31.14 21.09
C ALA A 295 19.03 32.16 20.17
N LYS A 296 19.68 31.72 19.08
CA LYS A 296 20.29 32.60 18.06
C LYS A 296 19.25 33.49 17.39
N MET A 297 18.09 32.96 17.00
CA MET A 297 17.01 33.74 16.42
C MET A 297 16.44 34.77 17.41
N SER A 298 16.24 34.38 18.67
CA SER A 298 15.76 35.29 19.72
C SER A 298 16.75 36.42 20.00
N ALA A 299 18.06 36.14 20.05
CA ALA A 299 19.10 37.15 20.24
C ALA A 299 19.21 38.11 19.04
N LYS A 300 18.99 37.62 17.81
CA LYS A 300 18.94 38.47 16.61
C LYS A 300 17.71 39.37 16.63
N MET A 301 16.53 38.82 16.91
CA MET A 301 15.27 39.57 16.95
C MET A 301 15.27 40.61 18.08
N SER A 302 15.82 40.30 19.25
CA SER A 302 15.94 41.31 20.33
C SER A 302 16.87 42.45 19.92
N LYS A 303 18.03 42.14 19.33
CA LYS A 303 18.96 43.16 18.82
C LYS A 303 18.31 44.08 17.79
N GLU A 304 17.50 43.54 16.87
CA GLU A 304 16.76 44.32 15.88
C GLU A 304 15.67 45.19 16.54
N LEU A 305 14.91 44.66 17.52
CA LEU A 305 13.86 45.42 18.22
C LEU A 305 14.42 46.61 19.02
N PHE A 306 15.57 46.43 19.69
CA PHE A 306 16.23 47.49 20.45
C PHE A 306 17.04 48.46 19.58
N SER A 307 17.23 48.16 18.29
CA SER A 307 17.86 49.07 17.32
C SER A 307 16.89 50.04 16.64
N VAL A 308 15.57 49.89 16.85
CA VAL A 308 14.52 50.76 16.28
C VAL A 308 14.08 51.87 17.26
N GLN A 309 14.83 52.09 18.34
CA GLN A 309 14.57 53.16 19.32
C GLN A 309 15.65 54.25 19.27
N ASP A 310 15.79 54.91 18.13
CA ASP A 310 16.35 56.27 18.11
C ASP A 310 15.19 57.25 17.83
N PRO A 311 14.80 58.11 18.78
CA PRO A 311 13.83 59.15 18.50
C PRO A 311 14.42 60.11 17.44
N PRO A 312 13.62 60.62 16.48
CA PRO A 312 14.11 61.57 15.50
C PRO A 312 14.66 62.82 16.22
N PRO A 313 15.78 63.40 15.75
CA PRO A 313 16.42 64.52 16.42
C PRO A 313 15.52 65.75 16.40
N ALA A 314 15.50 66.47 17.52
CA ALA A 314 14.74 67.69 17.73
C ALA A 314 15.32 68.84 16.88
N ASP A 315 14.51 69.38 15.98
CA ASP A 315 14.73 70.70 15.40
C ASP A 315 13.58 71.63 15.72
N ALA A 316 13.97 72.82 16.20
CA ALA A 316 13.11 73.85 16.74
C ALA A 316 12.32 74.62 15.66
N ALA A 317 11.03 74.87 15.89
CA ALA A 317 10.38 76.13 15.50
C ALA A 317 8.97 76.30 16.10
N ALA A 318 8.80 77.42 16.80
CA ALA A 318 7.60 78.27 16.89
C ALA A 318 6.31 77.77 17.60
N VAL A 319 6.05 78.40 18.75
CA VAL A 319 4.72 78.56 19.38
C VAL A 319 3.91 79.64 18.63
N PRO A 320 2.58 79.49 18.46
CA PRO A 320 1.64 80.42 19.10
C PRO A 320 0.42 79.71 19.75
N PRO A 321 -0.42 80.43 20.54
CA PRO A 321 -1.04 79.85 21.73
C PRO A 321 -2.53 79.47 21.62
N SER A 322 -2.90 78.60 22.55
CA SER A 322 -4.18 78.46 23.28
C SER A 322 -5.51 78.29 22.55
N SER A 323 -6.16 77.16 22.79
CA SER A 323 -7.54 77.11 23.32
C SER A 323 -7.84 75.72 23.91
N SER A 324 -8.38 75.72 25.13
CA SER A 324 -8.71 74.56 25.98
C SER A 324 -9.97 73.79 25.50
N PRO A 325 -10.47 72.74 26.20
CA PRO A 325 -10.87 71.45 25.64
C PRO A 325 -12.40 71.32 25.48
N PRO A 326 -12.93 70.13 25.14
CA PRO A 326 -13.53 69.38 26.25
C PRO A 326 -13.35 67.86 26.19
N GLN A 327 -13.53 67.31 27.40
CA GLN A 327 -13.76 65.92 27.76
C GLN A 327 -14.92 65.34 26.95
N ASP A 328 -14.88 64.03 26.67
CA ASP A 328 -16.10 63.26 26.90
C ASP A 328 -15.79 61.80 27.28
N ASP A 329 -16.64 61.35 28.19
CA ASP A 329 -16.70 60.07 28.85
C ASP A 329 -17.03 58.93 27.87
N ALA A 330 -16.56 57.71 28.17
CA ALA A 330 -17.44 56.56 28.39
C ALA A 330 -16.65 55.24 28.49
N GLN A 331 -16.84 54.62 29.66
CA GLN A 331 -16.47 53.26 30.04
C GLN A 331 -17.26 52.16 29.29
N PRO A 332 -16.87 50.88 29.46
CA PRO A 332 -17.03 49.83 28.45
C PRO A 332 -18.29 48.99 28.61
N ARG A 333 -18.74 48.35 27.53
CA ARG A 333 -19.66 47.20 27.62
C ARG A 333 -18.94 45.90 27.33
N ARG A 334 -18.87 45.08 28.38
CA ARG A 334 -18.71 43.63 28.33
C ARG A 334 -19.84 43.01 27.48
N CYS A 335 -19.50 42.01 26.69
CA CYS A 335 -20.38 40.87 26.46
C CYS A 335 -19.53 39.61 26.31
N SER A 336 -19.54 38.83 27.38
CA SER A 336 -19.23 37.41 27.41
C SER A 336 -20.41 36.63 26.84
N VAL A 337 -20.13 35.71 25.92
CA VAL A 337 -21.03 34.58 25.60
C VAL A 337 -20.17 33.32 25.49
N GLN A 338 -20.76 32.26 26.04
CA GLN A 338 -20.27 30.91 26.28
C GLN A 338 -19.79 30.17 25.03
#